data_AF-A0A2T4TB90-F1
#
_entry.id   AF-A0A2T4TB90-F1
#
_cell.length_a   1.000
_cell.length_b   1.000
_cell.length_c   1.000
_cell.angle_alpha   90.00
_cell.angle_beta   90.00
_cell.angle_gamma   90.00
#
_symmetry.space_group_name_H-M   'P 1'
#
loop_
_entity.id
_entity.type
_entity.pdbx_description
1 polymer ?
#
loop_
_entity_poly.entity_id
_entity_poly.type
_entity_poly.pdbx_seq_one_letter_code
_entity_poly.pdbx_strand_id
1 'polypeptide(L)'
;MVYLYIKIALAILLSTIPFLFAIFIKPKTKNGKWRNLFSLAHLDSESVANGTQKIRNIFKRIYEAMKHSDNARKFFIMLLIITMIIYQWIDSEATQAAVGSIIGNKYDVHQSKEALMKLFPFITSPIVTISSMIYTLILFRYKWSNKLLTKIHSSNKITILLCVIIIVSMIIGRGRFFLLGEILFLTLIWGTIIPKKKEGGTPHGGTRIKINKDTYKKDKIADKIAA
;
A
#
# COMPACT_ATOMS: atom_id res chain seq x y z
N MET A 1 3.69 -0.13 -25.27
CA MET A 1 2.73 0.89 -24.81
C MET A 1 1.85 0.42 -23.64
N VAL A 2 1.27 -0.78 -23.65
CA VAL A 2 0.41 -1.29 -22.55
C VAL A 2 1.07 -1.20 -21.17
N TYR A 3 2.33 -1.65 -21.04
CA TYR A 3 3.08 -1.60 -19.77
C TYR A 3 3.33 -0.18 -19.23
N LEU A 4 3.41 0.84 -20.10
CA LEU A 4 3.51 2.23 -19.67
C LEU A 4 2.21 2.69 -19.01
N TYR A 5 1.06 2.36 -19.61
CA TYR A 5 -0.24 2.65 -19.01
C TYR A 5 -0.44 1.90 -17.70
N ILE A 6 -0.02 0.64 -17.61
CA ILE A 6 -0.06 -0.14 -16.37
C ILE A 6 0.81 0.52 -15.29
N LYS A 7 2.03 0.96 -15.62
CA LYS A 7 2.91 1.67 -14.69
C LYS A 7 2.30 2.97 -14.17
N ILE A 8 1.70 3.77 -15.06
CA ILE A 8 1.01 5.01 -14.68
C ILE A 8 -0.21 4.69 -13.79
N ALA A 9 -1.01 3.69 -14.16
CA ALA A 9 -2.16 3.27 -13.36
C ALA A 9 -1.75 2.79 -11.98
N LEU A 10 -0.65 2.05 -11.86
CA LEU A 10 -0.06 1.62 -10.59
C LEU A 10 0.45 2.79 -9.76
N ALA A 11 1.15 3.75 -10.37
CA ALA A 11 1.59 4.95 -9.67
C ALA A 11 0.42 5.75 -9.09
N ILE A 12 -0.65 5.93 -9.88
CA ILE A 12 -1.88 6.58 -9.42
C ILE A 12 -2.49 5.77 -8.27
N LEU A 13 -2.66 4.46 -8.45
CA LEU A 13 -3.21 3.57 -7.43
C LEU A 13 -2.39 3.65 -6.13
N LEU A 14 -1.07 3.57 -6.22
CA LEU A 14 -0.15 3.68 -5.10
C LEU A 14 -0.32 5.03 -4.38
N SER A 15 -0.36 6.13 -5.13
CA SER A 15 -0.55 7.48 -4.58
C SER A 15 -1.88 7.66 -3.85
N THR A 16 -2.93 6.92 -4.23
CA THR A 16 -4.24 6.99 -3.58
C THR A 16 -4.30 6.22 -2.25
N ILE A 17 -3.40 5.27 -2.00
CA ILE A 17 -3.43 4.42 -0.80
C ILE A 17 -3.34 5.24 0.50
N PRO A 18 -2.44 6.22 0.67
CA PRO A 18 -2.40 7.03 1.88
C PRO A 18 -3.65 7.90 2.09
N PHE A 19 -4.28 8.37 1.02
CA PHE A 19 -5.54 9.14 1.11
C PHE A 19 -6.69 8.23 1.52
N LEU A 20 -6.80 7.04 0.92
CA LEU A 20 -7.75 6.02 1.37
C LEU A 20 -7.47 5.64 2.84
N PHE A 21 -6.22 5.43 3.23
CA PHE A 21 -5.89 5.14 4.63
C PHE A 21 -6.28 6.28 5.57
N ALA A 22 -6.03 7.53 5.19
CA ALA A 22 -6.43 8.70 5.98
C ALA A 22 -7.96 8.82 6.12
N ILE A 23 -8.71 8.59 5.03
CA ILE A 23 -10.18 8.67 4.98
C ILE A 23 -10.84 7.50 5.74
N PHE A 24 -10.27 6.29 5.66
CA PHE A 24 -10.90 5.08 6.20
C PHE A 24 -10.46 4.75 7.64
N ILE A 25 -9.20 5.03 8.01
CA ILE A 25 -8.59 4.46 9.23
C ILE A 25 -8.32 5.50 10.31
N LYS A 26 -8.11 6.79 9.99
CA LYS A 26 -7.77 7.80 11.03
C LYS A 26 -9.01 8.15 11.88
N PRO A 27 -9.01 7.90 13.20
CA PRO A 27 -10.15 8.21 14.07
C PRO A 27 -10.14 9.67 14.55
N LYS A 28 -11.37 10.17 14.77
CA LYS A 28 -11.81 11.46 15.34
C LYS A 28 -10.73 12.28 16.06
N THR A 29 -10.47 13.49 15.57
CA THR A 29 -9.95 14.58 16.41
C THR A 29 -11.00 14.95 17.46
N LYS A 30 -10.59 15.21 18.71
CA LYS A 30 -11.47 15.63 19.81
C LYS A 30 -12.35 16.83 19.45
N ASN A 31 -11.87 17.72 18.58
CA ASN A 31 -12.65 18.79 17.99
C ASN A 31 -13.21 18.33 16.64
N GLY A 32 -14.54 18.32 16.52
CA GLY A 32 -15.32 17.81 15.38
C GLY A 32 -15.17 18.58 14.06
N LYS A 33 -14.02 19.23 13.81
CA LYS A 33 -13.77 20.01 12.59
C LYS A 33 -13.42 19.16 11.36
N TRP A 34 -12.97 17.91 11.56
CA TRP A 34 -12.64 16.97 10.48
C TRP A 34 -13.40 15.66 10.67
N ARG A 35 -14.57 15.58 10.04
CA ARG A 35 -15.41 14.38 9.94
C ARG A 35 -14.89 13.56 8.75
N ASN A 36 -14.53 12.28 8.93
CA ASN A 36 -14.19 11.38 7.80
C ASN A 36 -15.34 11.39 6.79
N LEU A 37 -15.06 11.20 5.50
CA LEU A 37 -16.09 11.13 4.45
C LEU A 37 -17.18 10.09 4.78
N PHE A 38 -16.86 9.03 5.53
CA PHE A 38 -17.82 8.04 6.05
C PHE A 38 -18.80 8.55 7.12
N SER A 39 -18.52 9.69 7.73
CA SER A 39 -19.43 10.36 8.67
C SER A 39 -20.18 11.53 8.05
N LEU A 40 -19.87 11.86 6.79
CA LEU A 40 -20.57 12.79 5.92
C LEU A 40 -21.49 12.03 4.97
N ALA A 41 -21.04 10.86 4.53
CA ALA A 41 -21.84 9.87 3.84
C ALA A 41 -22.64 9.10 4.90
N HIS A 42 -23.78 9.65 5.32
CA HIS A 42 -24.94 8.81 5.65
C HIS A 42 -25.26 8.01 4.38
N LEU A 43 -24.48 6.95 4.13
CA LEU A 43 -24.78 5.96 3.11
C LEU A 43 -25.88 5.11 3.72
N ASP A 44 -27.12 5.50 3.45
CA ASP A 44 -28.37 4.85 3.87
C ASP A 44 -28.52 3.40 3.37
N SER A 45 -27.50 2.86 2.70
CA SER A 45 -27.44 1.46 2.30
C SER A 45 -26.85 0.60 3.42
N GLU A 46 -27.74 -0.12 4.11
CA GLU A 46 -27.42 -1.15 5.11
C GLU A 46 -26.42 -2.20 4.58
N SER A 47 -26.46 -2.48 3.27
CA SER A 47 -25.52 -3.39 2.58
C SER A 47 -24.10 -2.83 2.51
N VAL A 48 -23.93 -1.55 2.21
CA VAL A 48 -22.61 -0.88 2.16
C VAL A 48 -22.03 -0.74 3.58
N ALA A 49 -22.87 -0.46 4.57
CA ALA A 49 -22.48 -0.42 5.97
C ALA A 49 -21.98 -1.81 6.46
N ASN A 50 -22.73 -2.86 6.15
CA ASN A 50 -22.36 -4.24 6.51
C ASN A 50 -21.09 -4.71 5.80
N GLY A 51 -20.92 -4.38 4.50
CA GLY A 51 -19.69 -4.66 3.76
C GLY A 51 -18.47 -3.95 4.34
N THR A 52 -18.60 -2.67 4.67
CA THR A 52 -17.53 -1.86 5.27
C THR A 52 -17.13 -2.38 6.65
N GLN A 53 -18.10 -2.80 7.47
CA GLN A 53 -17.82 -3.42 8.76
C GLN A 53 -17.08 -4.75 8.66
N LYS A 54 -17.44 -5.62 7.68
CA LYS A 54 -16.72 -6.87 7.43
C LYS A 54 -15.25 -6.60 7.07
N ILE A 55 -15.01 -5.66 6.16
CA ILE A 55 -13.66 -5.26 5.74
C ILE A 55 -12.86 -4.73 6.95
N ARG A 56 -13.45 -3.83 7.74
CA ARG A 56 -12.82 -3.30 8.96
C ARG A 56 -12.44 -4.40 9.95
N ASN A 57 -13.30 -5.39 10.14
CA ASN A 57 -13.03 -6.51 11.03
C ASN A 57 -11.87 -7.39 10.54
N ILE A 58 -11.74 -7.60 9.23
CA ILE A 58 -10.60 -8.32 8.64
C ILE A 58 -9.31 -7.56 8.91
N PHE A 59 -9.25 -6.26 8.61
CA PHE A 59 -8.07 -5.43 8.89
C PHE A 59 -7.69 -5.45 10.38
N LYS A 60 -8.68 -5.38 11.29
CA LYS A 60 -8.44 -5.47 12.73
C LYS A 60 -7.82 -6.82 13.13
N ARG A 61 -8.32 -7.93 12.60
CA ARG A 61 -7.74 -9.28 12.86
C ARG A 61 -6.31 -9.38 12.36
N ILE A 62 -6.03 -8.88 11.15
CA ILE A 62 -4.67 -8.90 10.57
C ILE A 62 -3.73 -8.03 11.43
N TYR A 63 -4.20 -6.85 11.86
CA TYR A 63 -3.45 -5.96 12.74
C TYR A 63 -3.15 -6.60 14.11
N GLU A 64 -4.14 -7.23 14.74
CA GLU A 64 -3.96 -7.97 15.99
C GLU A 64 -3.01 -9.17 15.81
N ALA A 65 -3.11 -9.90 14.71
CA ALA A 65 -2.19 -10.99 14.39
C ALA A 65 -0.74 -10.49 14.27
N MET A 66 -0.49 -9.40 13.54
CA MET A 66 0.85 -8.80 13.44
C MET A 66 1.38 -8.26 14.78
N LYS A 67 0.50 -7.88 15.69
CA LYS A 67 0.88 -7.37 17.00
C LYS A 67 1.44 -8.46 17.92
N HIS A 68 0.93 -9.69 17.80
CA HIS A 68 1.20 -10.79 18.71
C HIS A 68 1.99 -11.96 18.08
N SER A 69 1.96 -12.13 16.75
CA SER A 69 2.60 -13.25 16.05
C SER A 69 3.75 -12.80 15.15
N ASP A 70 4.94 -13.40 15.34
CA ASP A 70 6.08 -13.21 14.45
C ASP A 70 5.85 -13.84 13.07
N ASN A 71 5.11 -14.95 12.98
CA ASN A 71 4.80 -15.58 11.70
C ASN A 71 3.89 -14.67 10.86
N ALA A 72 2.92 -13.99 11.50
CA ALA A 72 2.09 -13.00 10.82
C ALA A 72 2.92 -11.81 10.29
N ARG A 73 3.91 -11.33 11.05
CA ARG A 73 4.83 -10.28 10.60
C ARG A 73 5.71 -10.74 9.45
N LYS A 74 6.25 -11.96 9.51
CA LYS A 74 7.06 -12.54 8.43
C LYS A 74 6.24 -12.64 7.14
N PHE A 75 5.01 -13.15 7.23
CA PHE A 75 4.08 -13.20 6.11
C PHE A 75 3.78 -11.81 5.53
N PHE A 76 3.54 -10.83 6.39
CA PHE A 76 3.29 -9.44 5.97
C PHE A 76 4.50 -8.84 5.24
N ILE A 77 5.71 -9.01 5.80
CA ILE A 77 6.96 -8.57 5.16
C ILE A 77 7.20 -9.30 3.83
N MET A 78 6.85 -10.56 3.74
CA MET A 78 6.92 -11.31 2.49
C MET A 78 5.98 -10.71 1.44
N LEU A 79 4.76 -10.31 1.82
CA LEU A 79 3.82 -9.64 0.92
C LEU A 79 4.37 -8.30 0.42
N LEU A 80 4.97 -7.49 1.30
CA LEU A 80 5.71 -6.28 0.90
C LEU A 80 6.75 -6.59 -0.19
N ILE A 81 7.60 -7.59 0.05
CA ILE A 81 8.69 -7.95 -0.88
C ILE A 81 8.11 -8.41 -2.23
N ILE A 82 7.08 -9.24 -2.22
CA ILE A 82 6.39 -9.68 -3.45
C ILE A 82 5.85 -8.45 -4.20
N THR A 83 5.20 -7.51 -3.52
CA THR A 83 4.71 -6.29 -4.17
C THR A 83 5.84 -5.45 -4.77
N MET A 84 6.99 -5.34 -4.09
CA MET A 84 8.16 -4.64 -4.64
C MET A 84 8.70 -5.31 -5.91
N ILE A 85 8.79 -6.64 -5.91
CA ILE A 85 9.26 -7.41 -7.08
C ILE A 85 8.31 -7.22 -8.27
N ILE A 86 7.00 -7.23 -8.03
CA ILE A 86 6.00 -6.98 -9.09
C ILE A 86 6.18 -5.58 -9.69
N TYR A 87 6.36 -4.55 -8.85
CA TYR A 87 6.63 -3.19 -9.33
C TYR A 87 7.92 -3.11 -10.15
N GLN A 88 9.01 -3.71 -9.66
CA GLN A 88 10.29 -3.77 -10.37
C GLN A 88 10.17 -4.47 -11.73
N TRP A 89 9.39 -5.54 -11.80
CA TRP A 89 9.16 -6.26 -13.05
C TRP A 89 8.37 -5.41 -14.06
N ILE A 90 7.26 -4.79 -13.63
CA ILE A 90 6.44 -3.92 -14.47
C ILE A 90 7.25 -2.72 -14.98
N ASP A 91 8.12 -2.15 -14.13
CA ASP A 91 9.03 -1.08 -14.51
C ASP A 91 10.03 -1.50 -15.59
N SER A 92 10.58 -2.71 -15.47
CA SER A 92 11.48 -3.28 -16.48
C SER A 92 10.77 -3.46 -17.82
N GLU A 93 9.56 -4.04 -17.82
CA GLU A 93 8.75 -4.19 -19.04
C GLU A 93 8.39 -2.83 -19.67
N ALA A 94 8.03 -1.84 -18.85
CA ALA A 94 7.76 -0.48 -19.32
C ALA A 94 9.02 0.17 -19.94
N THR A 95 10.19 -0.04 -19.33
CA THR A 95 11.47 0.46 -19.85
C THR A 95 11.82 -0.21 -21.19
N GLN A 96 11.68 -1.53 -21.29
CA GLN A 96 11.94 -2.26 -22.54
C GLN A 96 10.99 -1.84 -23.65
N ALA A 97 9.70 -1.67 -23.35
CA ALA A 97 8.72 -1.18 -24.31
C ALA A 97 9.03 0.24 -24.80
N ALA A 98 9.47 1.13 -23.90
CA ALA A 98 9.88 2.49 -24.26
C ALA A 98 11.12 2.48 -25.17
N VAL A 99 12.16 1.73 -24.80
CA VAL A 99 13.38 1.60 -25.59
C VAL A 99 13.10 0.98 -26.96
N GLY A 100 12.27 -0.09 -27.02
CA GLY A 100 11.86 -0.73 -28.27
C GLY A 100 11.16 0.24 -29.22
N SER A 101 10.28 1.10 -28.71
CA SER A 101 9.61 2.11 -29.53
C SER A 101 10.54 3.22 -30.05
N ILE A 102 11.62 3.53 -29.34
CA ILE A 102 12.63 4.50 -29.79
C ILE A 102 13.52 3.89 -30.88
N ILE A 103 13.94 2.63 -30.70
CA ILE A 103 14.80 1.91 -31.66
C ILE A 103 14.04 1.54 -32.93
N GLY A 104 12.76 1.17 -32.83
CA GLY A 104 11.92 0.86 -33.99
C GLY A 104 11.69 2.03 -34.93
N ASN A 105 11.87 3.27 -34.45
CA ASN A 105 11.66 4.50 -35.20
C ASN A 105 12.95 5.09 -35.81
N LYS A 106 13.96 4.23 -36.03
CA LYS A 106 15.35 4.60 -36.40
C LYS A 106 15.51 5.40 -37.70
N TYR A 107 14.53 5.38 -38.60
CA TYR A 107 14.62 6.01 -39.92
C TYR A 107 14.25 7.48 -39.93
N ASP A 108 13.63 8.01 -38.86
CA ASP A 108 13.22 9.40 -38.78
C ASP A 108 13.76 10.07 -37.50
N VAL A 109 14.82 10.86 -37.67
CA VAL A 109 15.61 11.46 -36.57
C VAL A 109 14.79 12.45 -35.74
N HIS A 110 13.87 13.18 -36.37
CA HIS A 110 13.01 14.15 -35.68
C HIS A 110 11.99 13.43 -34.80
N GLN A 111 11.36 12.39 -35.34
CA GLN A 111 10.36 11.61 -34.62
C GLN A 111 10.99 10.79 -33.48
N SER A 112 12.23 10.31 -33.66
CA SER A 112 13.00 9.63 -32.61
C SER A 112 13.34 10.55 -31.43
N LYS A 113 13.71 11.82 -31.69
CA LYS A 113 13.97 12.81 -30.62
C LYS A 113 12.71 13.16 -29.83
N GLU A 114 11.57 13.33 -30.50
CA GLU A 114 10.30 13.62 -29.84
C GLU A 114 9.81 12.43 -28.99
N ALA A 115 9.89 11.21 -29.54
CA ALA A 115 9.59 9.98 -28.81
C ALA A 115 10.52 9.81 -27.60
N LEU A 116 11.81 10.10 -27.75
CA LEU A 116 12.78 10.05 -26.67
C LEU A 116 12.45 11.05 -25.57
N MET A 117 12.07 12.30 -25.90
CA MET A 117 11.68 13.29 -24.89
C MET A 117 10.42 12.87 -24.12
N LYS A 118 9.43 12.28 -24.80
CA LYS A 118 8.17 11.84 -24.18
C LYS A 118 8.35 10.59 -23.31
N LEU A 119 9.20 9.67 -23.73
CA LEU A 119 9.41 8.39 -23.05
C LEU A 119 10.56 8.42 -22.05
N PHE A 120 11.39 9.46 -22.06
CA PHE A 120 12.56 9.63 -21.18
C PHE A 120 12.27 9.34 -19.70
N PRO A 121 11.16 9.82 -19.10
CA PRO A 121 10.87 9.57 -17.69
C PRO A 121 10.58 8.10 -17.37
N PHE A 122 10.19 7.33 -18.38
CA PHE A 122 9.84 5.91 -18.23
C PHE A 122 11.01 4.96 -18.47
N ILE A 123 12.13 5.48 -18.98
CA ILE A 123 13.36 4.70 -19.15
C ILE A 123 14.13 4.76 -17.84
N THR A 124 13.89 3.77 -16.97
CA THR A 124 14.55 3.70 -15.67
C THR A 124 16.07 3.60 -15.84
N SER A 125 16.81 4.31 -14.99
CA SER A 125 18.27 4.23 -15.01
C SER A 125 18.72 2.84 -14.54
N PRO A 126 19.70 2.19 -15.19
CA PRO A 126 20.24 0.89 -14.73
C PRO A 126 20.74 0.93 -13.29
N ILE A 127 21.32 2.07 -12.87
CA ILE A 127 21.76 2.30 -11.50
C ILE A 127 20.58 2.23 -10.52
N VAL A 128 19.43 2.79 -10.91
CA VAL A 128 18.19 2.76 -10.11
C VAL A 128 17.67 1.34 -10.01
N THR A 129 17.61 0.61 -11.12
CA THR A 129 17.18 -0.79 -11.12
C THR A 129 18.05 -1.63 -10.18
N ILE A 130 19.38 -1.54 -10.29
CA ILE A 130 20.32 -2.27 -9.42
C ILE A 130 20.16 -1.84 -7.96
N SER A 131 20.13 -0.54 -7.68
CA SER A 131 19.98 -0.04 -6.30
C SER A 131 18.65 -0.51 -5.67
N SER A 132 17.59 -0.57 -6.47
CA SER A 132 16.29 -1.02 -6.03
C SER A 132 16.28 -2.52 -5.74
N MET A 133 16.97 -3.33 -6.56
CA MET A 133 17.12 -4.77 -6.33
C MET A 133 17.92 -5.03 -5.06
N ILE A 134 19.03 -4.33 -4.86
CA ILE A 134 19.83 -4.40 -3.63
C ILE A 134 18.96 -4.05 -2.41
N TYR A 135 18.17 -2.99 -2.51
CA TYR A 135 17.25 -2.59 -1.45
C TYR A 135 16.22 -3.68 -1.12
N THR A 136 15.56 -4.25 -2.14
CA THR A 136 14.62 -5.37 -1.96
C THR A 136 15.32 -6.59 -1.34
N LEU A 137 16.54 -6.92 -1.76
CA LEU A 137 17.36 -8.01 -1.21
C LEU A 137 17.69 -7.79 0.28
N ILE A 138 18.00 -6.57 0.70
CA ILE A 138 18.21 -6.25 2.12
C ILE A 138 16.94 -6.53 2.93
N LEU A 139 15.76 -6.29 2.37
CA LEU A 139 14.47 -6.52 3.02
C LEU A 139 14.10 -8.01 3.15
N PHE A 140 14.67 -8.90 2.33
CA PHE A 140 14.44 -10.35 2.47
C PHE A 140 14.81 -10.87 3.86
N ARG A 141 15.83 -10.28 4.48
CA ARG A 141 16.20 -10.64 5.84
C ARG A 141 15.21 -10.02 6.84
N TYR A 142 14.31 -10.86 7.35
CA TYR A 142 13.24 -10.50 8.30
C TYR A 142 13.70 -9.55 9.43
N LYS A 143 14.83 -9.83 10.09
CA LYS A 143 15.32 -9.01 11.21
C LYS A 143 15.56 -7.55 10.79
N TRP A 144 16.11 -7.30 9.59
CA TRP A 144 16.31 -5.93 9.10
C TRP A 144 15.00 -5.29 8.71
N SER A 145 14.16 -5.99 7.94
CA SER A 145 12.89 -5.45 7.47
C SER A 145 11.95 -5.10 8.63
N ASN A 146 11.77 -5.99 9.60
CA ASN A 146 10.96 -5.69 10.79
C ASN A 146 11.55 -4.53 11.59
N LYS A 147 12.88 -4.43 11.72
CA LYS A 147 13.54 -3.31 12.41
C LYS A 147 13.31 -2.00 11.66
N LEU A 148 13.44 -1.97 10.33
CA LEU A 148 13.19 -0.79 9.51
C LEU A 148 11.74 -0.33 9.61
N LEU A 149 10.78 -1.24 9.35
CA LEU A 149 9.35 -0.94 9.34
C LEU A 149 8.86 -0.44 10.70
N THR A 150 9.31 -1.06 11.80
CA THR A 150 8.97 -0.58 13.15
C THR A 150 9.61 0.77 13.48
N LYS A 151 10.80 1.08 12.94
CA LYS A 151 11.44 2.38 13.09
C LYS A 151 10.69 3.47 12.34
N ILE A 152 10.15 3.16 11.15
CA ILE A 152 9.29 4.06 10.38
C ILE A 152 8.02 4.40 11.18
N HIS A 153 7.37 3.39 11.77
CA HIS A 153 6.19 3.63 12.60
C HIS A 153 6.50 4.45 13.87
N SER A 154 7.67 4.25 14.48
CA SER A 154 7.99 4.86 15.78
C SER A 154 8.69 6.22 15.70
N SER A 155 9.33 6.57 14.58
CA SER A 155 10.16 7.77 14.47
C SER A 155 9.74 8.63 13.30
N ASN A 156 9.12 9.78 13.63
CA ASN A 156 8.75 10.78 12.63
C ASN A 156 9.95 11.25 11.80
N LYS A 157 11.17 11.26 12.37
CA LYS A 157 12.39 11.65 11.66
C LYS A 157 12.68 10.75 10.46
N ILE A 158 12.48 9.44 10.59
CA ILE A 158 12.72 8.48 9.50
C ILE A 158 11.63 8.58 8.45
N THR A 159 10.38 8.75 8.88
CA THR A 159 9.25 8.98 7.96
C THR A 159 9.50 10.23 7.11
N ILE A 160 9.89 11.34 7.74
CA ILE A 160 10.20 12.60 7.04
C ILE A 160 11.40 12.39 6.09
N LEU A 161 12.47 11.74 6.56
CA LEU A 161 13.64 11.45 5.72
C LEU A 161 13.26 10.66 4.46
N LEU A 162 12.44 9.60 4.61
CA LEU A 162 11.96 8.81 3.47
C LEU A 162 11.10 9.65 2.53
N CYS A 163 10.20 10.49 3.05
CA CYS A 163 9.40 11.40 2.22
C CYS A 163 10.29 12.36 1.41
N VAL A 164 11.32 12.94 2.03
CA VAL A 164 12.27 13.82 1.34
C VAL A 164 13.00 13.06 0.24
N ILE A 165 13.51 11.84 0.51
CA ILE A 165 14.18 11.02 -0.49
C ILE A 165 13.25 10.68 -1.66
N ILE A 166 11.97 10.36 -1.38
CA ILE A 166 10.97 10.09 -2.42
C ILE A 166 10.77 11.32 -3.32
N ILE A 167 10.57 12.50 -2.75
CA ILE A 167 10.39 13.74 -3.53
C ILE A 167 11.65 14.02 -4.36
N VAL A 168 12.83 13.91 -3.75
CA VAL A 168 14.11 14.11 -4.43
C VAL A 168 14.26 13.11 -5.59
N SER A 169 13.87 11.84 -5.40
CA SER A 169 13.92 10.82 -6.47
C SER A 169 12.97 11.09 -7.64
N MET A 170 11.88 11.84 -7.42
CA MET A 170 10.98 12.24 -8.52
C MET A 170 11.56 13.39 -9.34
N ILE A 171 12.29 14.31 -8.69
CA ILE A 171 12.86 15.50 -9.33
C ILE A 171 14.18 15.15 -10.03
N ILE A 172 15.02 14.33 -9.40
CA ILE A 172 16.33 13.95 -9.93
C ILE A 172 16.18 13.09 -11.19
N GLY A 173 17.04 13.35 -12.18
CA GLY A 173 17.11 12.58 -13.41
C GLY A 173 15.87 12.70 -14.29
N ARG A 174 15.08 13.78 -14.16
CA ARG A 174 13.87 14.06 -14.96
C ARG A 174 12.86 12.90 -14.94
N GLY A 175 12.69 12.28 -13.77
CA GLY A 175 11.77 11.14 -13.58
C GLY A 175 12.39 9.75 -13.76
N ARG A 176 13.65 9.62 -14.20
CA ARG A 176 14.29 8.29 -14.37
C ARG A 176 14.58 7.54 -13.06
N PHE A 177 14.45 8.21 -11.93
CA PHE A 177 14.59 7.66 -10.58
C PHE A 177 13.24 7.32 -9.93
N PHE A 178 12.14 7.36 -10.72
CA PHE A 178 10.79 7.14 -10.24
C PHE A 178 10.60 5.79 -9.53
N LEU A 179 11.19 4.70 -10.06
CA LEU A 179 11.13 3.37 -9.45
C LEU A 179 11.63 3.36 -7.99
N LEU A 180 12.72 4.09 -7.71
CA LEU A 180 13.27 4.19 -6.35
C LEU A 180 12.24 4.84 -5.42
N GLY A 181 11.60 5.92 -5.88
CA GLY A 181 10.54 6.61 -5.17
C GLY A 181 9.35 5.68 -4.86
N GLU A 182 8.90 4.90 -5.82
CA GLU A 182 7.78 3.95 -5.64
C GLU A 182 8.10 2.87 -4.60
N ILE A 183 9.30 2.30 -4.64
CA ILE A 183 9.73 1.25 -3.71
C ILE A 183 9.91 1.80 -2.29
N LEU A 184 10.47 3.00 -2.15
CA LEU A 184 10.57 3.68 -0.85
C LEU A 184 9.19 4.06 -0.31
N PHE A 185 8.28 4.48 -1.20
CA PHE A 185 6.91 4.80 -0.82
C PHE A 185 6.11 3.57 -0.39
N LEU A 186 6.27 2.44 -1.07
CA LEU A 186 5.78 1.13 -0.61
C LEU A 186 6.31 0.83 0.79
N THR A 187 7.62 0.95 1.01
CA THR A 187 8.20 0.73 2.35
C THR A 187 7.54 1.63 3.40
N LEU A 188 7.28 2.89 3.07
CA LEU A 188 6.68 3.86 3.97
C LEU A 188 5.23 3.49 4.31
N ILE A 189 4.41 3.15 3.31
CA ILE A 189 3.02 2.68 3.53
C ILE A 189 3.02 1.47 4.46
N TRP A 190 3.79 0.44 4.11
CA TRP A 190 3.84 -0.80 4.89
C TRP A 190 4.40 -0.58 6.30
N GLY A 191 5.37 0.33 6.44
CA GLY A 191 5.92 0.75 7.72
C GLY A 191 4.91 1.48 8.60
N THR A 192 3.99 2.25 8.01
CA THR A 192 2.90 2.88 8.80
C THR A 192 1.85 1.89 9.27
N ILE A 193 1.60 0.83 8.48
CA ILE A 193 0.59 -0.20 8.78
C ILE A 193 1.06 -1.18 9.87
N ILE A 194 2.37 -1.45 9.97
CA ILE A 194 2.87 -2.45 10.93
C ILE A 194 2.70 -1.97 12.38
N PRO A 195 2.03 -2.73 13.26
CA PRO A 195 1.91 -2.37 14.68
C PRO A 195 3.24 -2.46 15.41
N LYS A 196 3.39 -1.74 16.53
CA LYS A 196 4.40 -2.07 17.55
C LYS A 196 4.09 -3.44 18.16
N LYS A 197 5.11 -4.32 18.25
CA LYS A 197 4.95 -5.66 18.84
C LYS A 197 4.67 -5.50 20.34
N LYS A 198 3.68 -6.21 20.87
CA LYS A 198 3.53 -6.35 22.32
C LYS A 198 4.24 -7.63 22.76
N GLU A 199 5.14 -7.52 23.71
CA GLU A 199 5.71 -8.67 24.41
C GLU A 199 4.71 -9.08 25.50
N GLY A 200 4.12 -10.26 25.35
CA GLY A 200 3.13 -10.80 26.28
C GLY A 200 1.67 -10.39 25.98
N GLY A 201 0.81 -11.41 25.87
CA GLY A 201 -0.64 -11.28 25.71
C GLY A 201 -1.17 -12.10 24.53
N THR A 202 -2.23 -12.88 24.77
CA THR A 202 -2.96 -13.57 23.71
C THR A 202 -3.73 -12.57 22.85
N PRO A 203 -3.86 -12.81 21.53
CA PRO A 203 -4.66 -11.95 20.67
C PRO A 203 -6.07 -11.88 21.24
N HIS A 204 -6.50 -10.67 21.63
CA HIS A 204 -7.90 -10.40 21.90
C HIS A 204 -8.62 -10.43 20.56
N GLY A 205 -8.82 -11.64 20.02
CA GLY A 205 -9.55 -11.86 18.78
C GLY A 205 -10.80 -11.03 18.86
N GLY A 206 -10.85 -10.01 17.98
CA GLY A 206 -11.80 -8.90 18.07
C GLY A 206 -13.14 -9.34 18.64
N THR A 207 -13.58 -8.62 19.67
CA THR A 207 -14.83 -8.81 20.43
C THR A 207 -15.79 -9.70 19.64
N ARG A 208 -15.91 -10.98 20.03
CA ARG A 208 -16.99 -11.84 19.52
C ARG A 208 -18.23 -10.98 19.59
N ILE A 209 -18.86 -10.71 18.45
CA ILE A 209 -20.19 -10.12 18.42
C ILE A 209 -20.99 -11.06 19.31
N LYS A 210 -21.34 -10.60 20.52
CA LYS A 210 -22.27 -11.31 21.38
C LYS A 210 -23.57 -11.23 20.61
N ILE A 211 -23.82 -12.23 19.76
CA ILE A 211 -25.16 -12.51 19.29
C ILE A 211 -25.92 -12.76 20.58
N ASN A 212 -26.71 -11.77 20.97
CA ASN A 212 -27.52 -11.88 22.16
C ASN A 212 -28.44 -13.07 21.91
N LYS A 213 -28.25 -14.16 22.67
CA LYS A 213 -28.98 -15.41 22.51
C LYS A 213 -30.49 -15.18 22.67
N ASP A 214 -30.86 -14.11 23.37
CA ASP A 214 -32.26 -13.73 23.60
C ASP A 214 -32.93 -13.21 22.32
N THR A 215 -32.20 -12.52 21.44
CA THR A 215 -32.72 -12.06 20.14
C THR A 215 -32.91 -13.23 19.18
N TYR A 216 -31.91 -14.13 19.08
CA TYR A 216 -32.00 -15.32 18.22
C TYR A 216 -33.13 -16.28 18.66
N LYS A 217 -33.42 -16.37 19.96
CA LYS A 217 -34.51 -17.19 20.48
C LYS A 217 -35.88 -16.54 20.23
N LYS A 218 -35.98 -15.20 20.30
CA LYS A 218 -37.20 -14.45 19.95
C LYS A 218 -37.53 -14.55 18.47
N ASP A 219 -36.53 -14.39 17.59
CA ASP A 219 -36.73 -14.46 16.14
C ASP A 219 -37.17 -15.87 15.70
N LYS A 220 -36.56 -16.92 16.27
CA LYS A 220 -36.99 -18.31 16.01
C LYS A 220 -38.39 -18.66 16.54
N ILE A 221 -38.86 -17.97 17.58
CA ILE A 221 -40.21 -18.15 18.11
C ILE A 221 -41.22 -17.39 17.25
N ALA A 222 -40.88 -16.18 16.80
CA ALA A 222 -41.71 -15.40 15.88
C ALA A 222 -41.91 -16.12 14.54
N ASP A 223 -40.84 -16.69 13.95
CA ASP A 223 -40.91 -17.46 12.71
C ASP A 223 -41.74 -18.76 12.84
N LYS A 224 -41.82 -19.32 14.06
CA LYS A 224 -42.66 -20.50 14.36
C LYS A 224 -44.13 -20.17 14.60
N ILE A 225 -44.46 -18.92 14.90
CA ILE A 225 -45.83 -18.45 15.09
C ILE A 225 -46.40 -17.92 13.76
N ALA A 226 -45.54 -17.53 12.82
CA ALA A 226 -45.91 -17.03 11.49
C ALA A 226 -46.03 -18.13 10.42
N ALA A 227 -45.81 -19.40 10.77
CA ALA A 227 -45.99 -20.59 9.92
C ALA A 227 -47.13 -21.45 10.45
#